data_AF-A0A1Z9CB42-F1
#
_entry.id   AF-A0A1Z9CB42-F1
#
_cell.length_a   1.000
_cell.length_b   1.000
_cell.length_c   1.000
_cell.angle_alpha   90.00
_cell.angle_beta   90.00
_cell.angle_gamma   90.00
#
_symmetry.space_group_name_H-M   'P 1'
#
loop_
_entity.id
_entity.type
_entity.pdbx_description
1 polymer ?
#
loop_
_entity_poly.entity_id
_entity_poly.type
_entity_poly.pdbx_seq_one_letter_code
_entity_poly.pdbx_strand_id
1 'polypeptide(L)'
;MSLFKKSITESAPVRKAPWKIAIIDDEEGVHDVTKLTLRKFNFEDRGVEFLSAYSGEQGLALFEAHPDIALAFVDVVMETDDAGLKLVDAIRNDLDNHTSRLILRTGQPGQAPEEEVIRRYDINDYKAKTELSSLKLKSCVYTAIRSYRDIQTIEKGKRGMEDVLRSSSSVLASQSLSQFGSAVLKQTLTLLNLDNSVLYLSTQHTDLYGDTTMTVLGASGDLVGLCEPGISKKIPESIEEKVKEVLANKTHYQSEDLFIGYYPTGESTHNILYVKLNSPLDALQRKTLEMFASNVAIIFQNLTQKEDIQQTQKELIMVLSDAIEMRSKETGGHVKRVILMTEFLSEKLHLSKEFIETIRYAAALHDVGKISIPETILHKPGKLDPDEWEIMKTHAQRGYDLLAGSDRIVAKMGAIIAKTHHERWDGKGYPDGLSKDNIPLEGRIMAIVDVVDALLSKRCYKPAWSEEEVKAYLRENAGKQFDPLITHIMLEHFDKIQEIRALEPDEE
;
A
#
# COMPACT_ATOMS: atom_id res chain seq x y z
N MET A 1 41.34 -26.98 -33.70
CA MET A 1 40.73 -26.79 -32.37
C MET A 1 40.18 -25.36 -32.34
N SER A 2 38.90 -25.09 -32.65
CA SER A 2 37.70 -25.38 -31.83
C SER A 2 37.70 -24.50 -30.58
N LEU A 3 36.75 -23.63 -30.22
CA LEU A 3 35.44 -23.15 -30.68
C LEU A 3 35.42 -21.64 -30.28
N PHE A 4 34.80 -20.70 -30.98
CA PHE A 4 33.45 -20.21 -30.65
C PHE A 4 32.98 -19.30 -31.78
N LYS A 5 32.08 -19.85 -32.61
CA LYS A 5 31.24 -19.11 -33.55
C LYS A 5 30.20 -18.38 -32.70
N LYS A 6 30.23 -17.05 -32.66
CA LYS A 6 29.14 -16.25 -32.07
C LYS A 6 27.90 -16.48 -32.96
N SER A 7 27.00 -17.37 -32.55
CA SER A 7 25.68 -17.46 -33.16
C SER A 7 24.92 -16.22 -32.74
N ILE A 8 24.83 -15.26 -33.65
CA ILE A 8 23.78 -14.25 -33.60
C ILE A 8 22.51 -15.02 -33.90
N THR A 9 21.85 -15.54 -32.87
CA THR A 9 20.44 -15.89 -32.97
C THR A 9 19.69 -14.58 -33.07
N GLU A 10 19.45 -14.12 -34.30
CA GLU A 10 18.29 -13.27 -34.57
C GLU A 10 17.10 -13.99 -33.92
N SER A 11 16.58 -13.43 -32.84
CA SER A 11 15.33 -13.91 -32.25
C SER A 11 14.28 -13.76 -33.34
N ALA A 12 13.85 -14.88 -33.92
CA ALA A 12 12.75 -14.89 -34.87
C ALA A 12 11.58 -14.10 -34.24
N PRO A 13 10.91 -13.20 -35.00
CA PRO A 13 9.81 -12.42 -34.45
C PRO A 13 8.81 -13.36 -33.79
N VAL A 14 8.52 -13.14 -32.51
CA VAL A 14 7.54 -13.92 -31.75
C VAL A 14 6.22 -13.82 -32.49
N ARG A 15 5.85 -14.88 -33.21
CA ARG A 15 4.59 -14.92 -33.95
C ARG A 15 3.46 -14.81 -32.94
N LYS A 16 2.72 -13.70 -33.00
CA LYS A 16 1.51 -13.49 -32.20
C LYS A 16 0.53 -14.65 -32.47
N ALA A 17 -0.14 -15.12 -31.42
CA ALA A 17 -1.10 -16.22 -31.52
C ALA A 17 -2.18 -15.93 -32.58
N PRO A 18 -2.70 -16.92 -33.32
CA PRO A 18 -3.75 -16.69 -34.31
C PRO A 18 -5.04 -16.15 -33.65
N TRP A 19 -5.93 -15.55 -34.45
CA TRP A 19 -7.28 -15.20 -34.03
C TRP A 19 -8.18 -16.44 -34.10
N LYS A 20 -8.82 -16.81 -33.00
CA LYS A 20 -9.75 -17.94 -32.96
C LYS A 20 -11.11 -17.54 -33.54
N ILE A 21 -11.55 -18.26 -34.56
CA ILE A 21 -12.87 -18.13 -35.18
C ILE A 21 -13.63 -19.44 -34.96
N ALA A 22 -14.76 -19.39 -34.26
CA ALA A 22 -15.66 -20.52 -34.14
C ALA A 22 -16.64 -20.56 -35.32
N ILE A 23 -16.89 -21.75 -35.85
CA ILE A 23 -17.92 -22.03 -36.84
C ILE A 23 -18.84 -23.07 -36.21
N ILE A 24 -20.09 -22.67 -35.98
CA ILE A 24 -21.10 -23.44 -35.26
C ILE A 24 -22.28 -23.60 -36.22
N ASP A 25 -22.30 -24.72 -36.93
CA ASP A 25 -23.23 -25.02 -38.04
C ASP A 25 -23.32 -26.54 -38.15
N ASP A 26 -24.49 -27.10 -38.35
CA ASP A 26 -24.66 -28.55 -38.53
C ASP A 26 -24.25 -29.01 -39.95
N GLU A 27 -24.14 -28.08 -40.90
CA GLU A 27 -23.71 -28.35 -42.27
C GLU A 27 -22.17 -28.32 -42.44
N GLU A 28 -21.54 -29.48 -42.61
CA GLU A 28 -20.09 -29.61 -42.83
C GLU A 28 -19.58 -28.78 -44.03
N GLY A 29 -20.38 -28.67 -45.10
CA GLY A 29 -20.04 -27.86 -46.27
C GLY A 29 -19.85 -26.38 -45.96
N VAL A 30 -20.58 -25.83 -44.98
CA VAL A 30 -20.44 -24.43 -44.55
C VAL A 30 -19.09 -24.22 -43.86
N HIS A 31 -18.61 -25.22 -43.11
CA HIS A 31 -17.30 -25.18 -42.46
C HIS A 31 -16.19 -25.12 -43.49
N ASP A 32 -16.25 -25.99 -44.50
CA ASP A 32 -15.25 -26.06 -45.55
C ASP A 32 -15.18 -24.78 -46.38
N VAL A 33 -16.32 -24.22 -46.78
CA VAL A 33 -16.39 -22.97 -47.56
C VAL A 33 -15.84 -21.79 -46.76
N THR A 34 -16.17 -21.71 -45.47
CA THR A 34 -15.69 -20.66 -44.56
C THR A 34 -14.17 -20.76 -44.38
N LYS A 35 -13.66 -21.96 -44.07
CA LYS A 35 -12.22 -22.24 -43.91
C LYS A 35 -11.44 -21.95 -45.18
N LEU A 36 -11.95 -22.40 -46.35
CA LEU A 36 -11.30 -22.17 -47.64
C LEU A 36 -11.21 -20.69 -47.99
N THR A 37 -12.29 -19.93 -47.75
CA THR A 37 -12.35 -18.49 -48.04
C THR A 37 -11.37 -17.69 -47.19
N LEU A 38 -11.22 -18.08 -45.92
CA LEU A 38 -10.42 -17.37 -44.92
C LEU A 38 -9.01 -17.95 -44.72
N ARG A 39 -8.62 -19.00 -45.47
CA ARG A 39 -7.31 -19.67 -45.35
C ARG A 39 -6.10 -18.73 -45.45
N LYS A 40 -6.22 -17.65 -46.23
CA LYS A 40 -5.18 -16.61 -46.41
C LYS A 40 -5.49 -15.31 -45.68
N PHE A 41 -6.45 -15.32 -44.76
CA PHE A 41 -6.78 -14.14 -43.97
C PHE A 41 -5.61 -13.79 -43.05
N ASN A 42 -5.26 -12.51 -43.04
CA ASN A 42 -4.26 -11.96 -42.13
C ASN A 42 -4.73 -10.57 -41.70
N PHE A 43 -4.65 -10.31 -40.40
CA PHE A 43 -4.87 -9.00 -39.81
C PHE A 43 -3.83 -8.79 -38.70
N GLU A 44 -3.03 -7.71 -38.81
CA GLU A 44 -1.96 -7.36 -37.86
C GLU A 44 -0.93 -8.49 -37.64
N ASP A 45 -0.50 -9.13 -38.73
CA ASP A 45 0.46 -10.25 -38.74
C ASP A 45 0.00 -11.51 -38.01
N ARG A 46 -1.30 -11.59 -37.72
CA ARG A 46 -1.96 -12.76 -37.13
C ARG A 46 -2.83 -13.45 -38.17
N GLY A 47 -2.64 -14.77 -38.29
CA GLY A 47 -3.55 -15.64 -39.03
C GLY A 47 -4.81 -15.96 -38.23
N VAL A 48 -5.59 -16.91 -38.71
CA VAL A 48 -6.81 -17.40 -38.04
C VAL A 48 -6.68 -18.88 -37.72
N GLU A 49 -7.23 -19.27 -36.57
CA GLU A 49 -7.43 -20.64 -36.14
C GLU A 49 -8.93 -20.91 -36.13
N PHE A 50 -9.36 -22.01 -36.75
CA PHE A 50 -10.78 -22.36 -36.82
C PHE A 50 -11.13 -23.42 -35.79
N LEU A 51 -12.14 -23.12 -34.99
CA LEU A 51 -12.79 -24.07 -34.09
C LEU A 51 -14.13 -24.44 -34.71
N SER A 52 -14.46 -25.73 -34.75
CA SER A 52 -15.70 -26.22 -35.38
C SER A 52 -16.56 -26.94 -34.35
N ALA A 53 -17.83 -26.57 -34.30
CA ALA A 53 -18.88 -27.28 -33.58
C ALA A 53 -20.04 -27.52 -34.53
N TYR A 54 -20.69 -28.66 -34.40
CA TYR A 54 -21.81 -29.08 -35.24
C TYR A 54 -23.14 -29.06 -34.51
N SER A 55 -23.15 -28.52 -33.28
CA SER A 55 -24.34 -28.36 -32.47
C SER A 55 -24.26 -27.17 -31.52
N GLY A 56 -25.41 -26.73 -31.00
CA GLY A 56 -25.46 -25.72 -29.94
C GLY A 56 -24.66 -26.13 -28.70
N GLU A 57 -24.79 -27.40 -28.27
CA GLU A 57 -24.07 -27.94 -27.10
C GLU A 57 -22.54 -27.98 -27.31
N GLN A 58 -22.08 -28.44 -28.48
CA GLN A 58 -20.66 -28.39 -28.83
C GLN A 58 -20.16 -26.94 -28.92
N GLY A 59 -21.00 -26.05 -29.43
CA GLY A 59 -20.72 -24.61 -29.50
C GLY A 59 -20.46 -24.02 -28.12
N LEU A 60 -21.31 -24.33 -27.15
CA LEU A 60 -21.15 -23.86 -25.78
C LEU A 60 -19.86 -24.40 -25.15
N ALA A 61 -19.58 -25.70 -25.32
CA ALA A 61 -18.36 -26.32 -24.83
C ALA A 61 -17.07 -25.69 -25.43
N LEU A 62 -17.11 -25.23 -26.69
CA LEU A 62 -16.00 -24.48 -27.28
C LEU A 62 -15.76 -23.15 -26.58
N PHE A 63 -16.82 -22.41 -26.22
CA PHE A 63 -16.70 -21.12 -25.54
C PHE A 63 -16.23 -21.27 -24.09
N GLU A 64 -16.60 -22.37 -23.41
CA GLU A 64 -16.06 -22.71 -22.10
C GLU A 64 -14.55 -23.03 -22.16
N ALA A 65 -14.12 -23.80 -23.16
CA ALA A 65 -12.72 -24.17 -23.35
C ALA A 65 -11.84 -23.02 -23.88
N HIS A 66 -12.44 -22.11 -24.65
CA HIS A 66 -11.75 -21.02 -25.34
C HIS A 66 -12.47 -19.69 -25.15
N PRO A 67 -12.32 -19.04 -23.98
CA PRO A 67 -12.91 -17.74 -23.72
C PRO A 67 -12.34 -16.61 -24.61
N ASP A 68 -11.22 -16.87 -25.30
CA ASP A 68 -10.53 -15.96 -26.21
C ASP A 68 -10.98 -16.05 -27.68
N ILE A 69 -12.10 -16.75 -27.97
CA ILE A 69 -12.71 -16.76 -29.29
C ILE A 69 -13.04 -15.32 -29.71
N ALA A 70 -12.45 -14.85 -30.81
CA ALA A 70 -12.63 -13.47 -31.27
C ALA A 70 -13.97 -13.29 -32.01
N LEU A 71 -14.35 -14.28 -32.80
CA LEU A 71 -15.54 -14.28 -33.66
C LEU A 71 -16.16 -15.68 -33.69
N ALA A 72 -17.48 -15.77 -33.61
CA ALA A 72 -18.23 -16.98 -33.94
C ALA A 72 -19.25 -16.71 -35.04
N PHE A 73 -19.26 -17.59 -36.05
CA PHE A 73 -20.39 -17.74 -36.94
C PHE A 73 -21.30 -18.82 -36.38
N VAL A 74 -22.57 -18.48 -36.13
CA VAL A 74 -23.53 -19.37 -35.48
C VAL A 74 -24.75 -19.49 -36.39
N ASP A 75 -25.12 -20.71 -36.77
CA ASP A 75 -26.37 -20.93 -37.49
C ASP A 75 -27.57 -20.78 -36.54
N VAL A 76 -28.64 -20.15 -37.02
CA VAL A 76 -29.85 -19.93 -36.21
C VAL A 76 -30.57 -21.26 -35.95
N VAL A 77 -30.67 -22.10 -36.98
CA VAL A 77 -31.39 -23.38 -36.97
C VAL A 77 -30.37 -24.51 -37.07
N MET A 78 -30.35 -25.39 -36.07
CA MET A 78 -29.51 -26.60 -36.07
C MET A 78 -30.36 -27.78 -35.57
N GLU A 79 -30.12 -28.30 -34.36
CA GLU A 79 -30.94 -29.38 -33.77
C GLU A 79 -32.41 -28.98 -33.58
N THR A 80 -32.62 -27.69 -33.36
CA THR A 80 -33.93 -27.06 -33.16
C THR A 80 -33.95 -25.70 -33.87
N ASP A 81 -35.14 -25.20 -34.17
CA ASP A 81 -35.37 -23.93 -34.88
C ASP A 81 -34.79 -22.71 -34.15
N ASP A 82 -34.47 -22.83 -32.86
CA ASP A 82 -33.92 -21.77 -32.01
C ASP A 82 -32.57 -22.15 -31.35
N ALA A 83 -31.93 -23.23 -31.80
CA ALA A 83 -30.69 -23.75 -31.20
C ALA A 83 -29.57 -22.68 -31.15
N GLY A 84 -29.35 -21.96 -32.25
CA GLY A 84 -28.34 -20.91 -32.32
C GLY A 84 -28.66 -19.72 -31.43
N LEU A 85 -29.94 -19.37 -31.30
CA LEU A 85 -30.39 -18.27 -30.44
C LEU A 85 -30.18 -18.60 -28.96
N LYS A 86 -30.51 -19.83 -28.54
CA LYS A 86 -30.24 -20.33 -27.18
C LYS A 86 -28.75 -20.33 -26.86
N LEU A 87 -27.91 -20.73 -27.81
CA LEU A 87 -26.47 -20.68 -27.64
C LEU A 87 -25.96 -19.25 -27.46
N VAL A 88 -26.43 -18.30 -28.27
CA VAL A 88 -26.07 -16.88 -28.11
C VAL A 88 -26.46 -16.38 -26.72
N ASP A 89 -27.66 -16.71 -26.25
CA ASP A 89 -28.13 -16.33 -24.92
C ASP A 89 -27.22 -16.90 -23.81
N ALA A 90 -26.86 -18.19 -23.91
CA ALA A 90 -25.95 -18.83 -22.96
C ALA A 90 -24.54 -18.19 -22.97
N ILE A 91 -24.00 -17.85 -24.15
CA ILE A 91 -22.68 -17.19 -24.25
C ILE A 91 -22.70 -15.82 -23.56
N ARG A 92 -23.79 -15.07 -23.69
CA ARG A 92 -23.90 -13.71 -23.15
C ARG A 92 -24.28 -13.69 -21.68
N ASN A 93 -25.26 -14.48 -21.28
CA ASN A 93 -25.84 -14.40 -19.94
C ASN A 93 -25.25 -15.43 -18.97
N ASP A 94 -24.95 -16.65 -19.44
CA ASP A 94 -24.43 -17.72 -18.56
C ASP A 94 -22.90 -17.65 -18.46
N LEU A 95 -22.20 -17.44 -19.58
CA LEU A 95 -20.74 -17.32 -19.62
C LEU A 95 -20.22 -15.87 -19.44
N ASP A 96 -21.12 -14.88 -19.36
CA ASP A 96 -20.79 -13.43 -19.25
C ASP A 96 -19.79 -12.95 -20.31
N ASN A 97 -19.77 -13.59 -21.49
CA ASN A 97 -18.84 -13.23 -22.54
C ASN A 97 -19.46 -12.18 -23.45
N HIS A 98 -19.30 -10.90 -23.11
CA HIS A 98 -19.71 -9.77 -23.95
C HIS A 98 -18.64 -9.29 -24.91
N THR A 99 -17.49 -9.97 -25.00
CA THR A 99 -16.34 -9.52 -25.81
C THR A 99 -16.25 -10.23 -27.16
N SER A 100 -16.53 -11.52 -27.25
CA SER A 100 -16.56 -12.26 -28.51
C SER A 100 -17.60 -11.70 -29.47
N ARG A 101 -17.27 -11.60 -30.76
CA ARG A 101 -18.23 -11.15 -31.76
C ARG A 101 -19.09 -12.31 -32.25
N LEU A 102 -20.41 -12.20 -32.19
CA LEU A 102 -21.34 -13.25 -32.60
C LEU A 102 -22.07 -12.81 -33.87
N ILE A 103 -21.95 -13.61 -34.93
CA ILE A 103 -22.59 -13.36 -36.22
C ILE A 103 -23.51 -14.52 -36.52
N LEU A 104 -24.81 -14.23 -36.52
CA LEU A 104 -25.83 -15.21 -36.85
C LEU A 104 -25.91 -15.39 -38.37
N ARG A 105 -25.97 -16.66 -38.79
CA ARG A 105 -26.23 -17.07 -40.16
C ARG A 105 -27.56 -17.80 -40.23
N THR A 106 -28.29 -17.65 -41.32
CA THR A 106 -29.49 -18.48 -41.56
C THR A 106 -29.66 -18.79 -43.04
N GLY A 107 -30.14 -19.99 -43.36
CA GLY A 107 -30.63 -20.34 -44.69
C GLY A 107 -32.06 -19.85 -44.98
N GLN A 108 -32.83 -19.52 -43.93
CA GLN A 108 -34.26 -19.18 -44.02
C GLN A 108 -34.61 -17.92 -43.19
N PRO A 109 -34.49 -16.71 -43.77
CA PRO A 109 -34.72 -15.46 -43.04
C PRO A 109 -36.16 -15.22 -42.56
N GLY A 110 -37.13 -16.10 -42.90
CA GLY A 110 -38.54 -15.94 -42.53
C GLY A 110 -38.95 -16.46 -41.15
N GLN A 111 -38.13 -17.27 -40.49
CA GLN A 111 -38.48 -17.89 -39.19
C GLN A 111 -38.15 -16.99 -37.98
N ALA A 112 -37.18 -16.09 -38.12
CA ALA A 112 -36.82 -15.11 -37.11
C ALA A 112 -36.50 -13.76 -37.79
N PRO A 113 -37.35 -12.73 -37.62
CA PRO A 113 -37.11 -11.42 -38.22
C PRO A 113 -35.80 -10.82 -37.72
N GLU A 114 -34.91 -10.44 -38.64
CA GLU A 114 -33.56 -9.91 -38.34
C GLU A 114 -33.58 -8.79 -37.28
N GLU A 115 -34.49 -7.82 -37.41
CA GLU A 115 -34.61 -6.69 -36.48
C GLU A 115 -34.98 -7.15 -35.06
N GLU A 116 -35.84 -8.16 -34.93
CA GLU A 116 -36.26 -8.67 -33.63
C GLU A 116 -35.14 -9.44 -32.93
N VAL A 117 -34.37 -10.21 -33.71
CA VAL A 117 -33.22 -10.98 -33.22
C VAL A 117 -32.11 -10.04 -32.76
N ILE A 118 -31.76 -9.03 -33.56
CA ILE A 118 -30.74 -8.02 -33.20
C ILE A 118 -31.15 -7.24 -31.95
N ARG A 119 -32.45 -6.95 -31.78
CA ARG A 119 -32.94 -6.21 -30.61
C ARG A 119 -32.98 -7.06 -29.33
N ARG A 120 -33.32 -8.34 -29.44
CA ARG A 120 -33.48 -9.24 -28.28
C ARG A 120 -32.17 -9.87 -27.84
N TYR A 121 -31.28 -10.19 -28.79
CA TYR A 121 -30.04 -10.89 -28.52
C TYR A 121 -28.85 -9.96 -28.76
N ASP A 122 -27.87 -9.98 -27.86
CA ASP A 122 -26.62 -9.19 -27.97
C ASP A 122 -25.66 -9.80 -29.01
N ILE A 123 -26.05 -9.68 -30.28
CA ILE A 123 -25.30 -10.13 -31.46
C ILE A 123 -24.69 -8.94 -32.21
N ASN A 124 -23.72 -9.21 -33.07
CA ASN A 124 -22.99 -8.18 -33.80
C ASN A 124 -23.43 -8.03 -35.25
N ASP A 125 -23.94 -9.11 -35.84
CA ASP A 125 -24.49 -9.08 -37.19
C ASP A 125 -25.43 -10.27 -37.41
N TYR A 126 -26.35 -10.13 -38.36
CA TYR A 126 -27.24 -11.17 -38.84
C TYR A 126 -27.15 -11.21 -40.36
N LYS A 127 -26.90 -12.39 -40.94
CA LYS A 127 -26.67 -12.53 -42.38
C LYS A 127 -27.30 -13.80 -42.93
N ALA A 128 -28.00 -13.70 -44.07
CA ALA A 128 -28.40 -14.90 -44.78
C ALA A 128 -27.18 -15.62 -45.39
N LYS A 129 -27.15 -16.95 -45.38
CA LYS A 129 -26.07 -17.77 -45.97
C LYS A 129 -25.85 -17.40 -47.45
N THR A 130 -26.92 -17.04 -48.17
CA THR A 130 -26.88 -16.61 -49.59
C THR A 130 -26.28 -15.23 -49.83
N GLU A 131 -26.19 -14.37 -48.81
CA GLU A 131 -25.69 -13.00 -48.95
C GLU A 131 -24.18 -12.88 -48.75
N LEU A 132 -23.54 -13.92 -48.20
CA LEU A 132 -22.13 -13.97 -47.84
C LEU A 132 -21.27 -14.43 -49.03
N SER A 133 -21.04 -13.53 -49.98
CA SER A 133 -19.97 -13.72 -50.97
C SER A 133 -18.59 -13.78 -50.29
N SER A 134 -17.59 -14.38 -50.95
CA SER A 134 -16.22 -14.50 -50.41
C SER A 134 -15.63 -13.15 -49.96
N LEU A 135 -15.91 -12.07 -50.71
CA LEU A 135 -15.48 -10.71 -50.38
C LEU A 135 -16.23 -10.16 -49.16
N LYS A 136 -17.55 -10.35 -49.09
CA LYS A 136 -18.37 -9.92 -47.95
C LYS A 136 -18.00 -10.64 -46.67
N LEU A 137 -17.76 -11.96 -46.74
CA LEU A 137 -17.29 -12.75 -45.59
C LEU A 137 -15.95 -12.22 -45.06
N LYS A 138 -14.97 -11.94 -45.93
CA LYS A 138 -13.69 -11.34 -45.52
C LYS A 138 -13.87 -9.98 -44.87
N SER A 139 -14.67 -9.09 -45.47
CA SER A 139 -14.96 -7.77 -44.90
C SER A 139 -15.62 -7.87 -43.53
N CYS A 140 -16.55 -8.81 -43.38
CA CYS A 140 -17.25 -9.11 -42.14
C CYS A 140 -16.27 -9.56 -41.03
N VAL A 141 -15.37 -10.49 -41.35
CA VAL A 141 -14.32 -10.95 -40.42
C VAL A 141 -13.36 -9.82 -40.04
N TYR A 142 -12.95 -8.97 -40.99
CA TYR A 142 -12.10 -7.80 -40.68
C TYR A 142 -12.78 -6.86 -39.68
N THR A 143 -14.06 -6.53 -39.88
CA THR A 143 -14.81 -5.65 -38.97
C THR A 143 -15.00 -6.29 -37.61
N ALA A 144 -15.34 -7.57 -37.55
CA ALA A 144 -15.57 -8.29 -36.29
C ALA A 144 -14.29 -8.41 -35.47
N ILE A 145 -13.17 -8.88 -36.05
CA ILE A 145 -11.91 -9.02 -35.34
C ILE A 145 -11.38 -7.66 -34.86
N ARG A 146 -11.55 -6.60 -35.67
CA ARG A 146 -11.19 -5.23 -35.26
C ARG A 146 -12.02 -4.79 -34.04
N SER A 147 -13.34 -5.00 -34.08
CA SER A 147 -14.22 -4.67 -32.95
C SER A 147 -13.86 -5.49 -31.69
N TYR A 148 -13.55 -6.78 -31.83
CA TYR A 148 -13.08 -7.62 -30.72
C TYR A 148 -11.81 -7.05 -30.08
N ARG A 149 -10.80 -6.70 -30.89
CA ARG A 149 -9.54 -6.09 -30.43
C ARG A 149 -9.80 -4.80 -29.64
N ASP A 150 -10.67 -3.94 -30.17
CA ASP A 150 -10.97 -2.65 -29.54
C ASP A 150 -11.67 -2.82 -28.19
N ILE A 151 -12.64 -3.73 -28.11
CA ILE A 151 -13.36 -4.05 -26.87
C ILE A 151 -12.42 -4.70 -25.85
N GLN A 152 -11.56 -5.63 -26.27
CA GLN A 152 -10.55 -6.24 -25.39
C GLN A 152 -9.58 -5.19 -24.82
N THR A 153 -9.21 -4.18 -25.63
CA THR A 153 -8.37 -3.07 -25.17
C THR A 153 -9.09 -2.24 -24.11
N ILE A 154 -10.38 -1.95 -24.31
CA ILE A 154 -11.21 -1.22 -23.33
C ILE A 154 -11.37 -2.03 -22.05
N GLU A 155 -11.66 -3.32 -22.14
CA GLU A 155 -11.88 -4.20 -20.98
C GLU A 155 -10.60 -4.36 -20.14
N LYS A 156 -9.44 -4.51 -20.81
CA LYS A 156 -8.13 -4.47 -20.15
C LYS A 156 -7.90 -3.13 -19.44
N GLY A 157 -8.29 -2.02 -20.07
CA GLY A 157 -8.24 -0.68 -19.48
C GLY A 157 -9.14 -0.53 -18.24
N LYS A 158 -10.38 -1.02 -18.30
CA LYS A 158 -11.36 -0.98 -17.21
C LYS A 158 -10.89 -1.79 -16.01
N ARG A 159 -10.54 -3.08 -16.20
CA ARG A 159 -10.02 -3.94 -15.12
C ARG A 159 -8.78 -3.33 -14.46
N GLY A 160 -7.92 -2.75 -15.28
CA GLY A 160 -6.79 -2.00 -14.80
C GLY A 160 -7.16 -0.83 -13.88
N MET A 161 -8.18 -0.06 -14.24
CA MET A 161 -8.65 1.05 -13.39
C MET A 161 -9.25 0.54 -12.07
N GLU A 162 -9.95 -0.59 -12.09
CA GLU A 162 -10.48 -1.26 -10.88
C GLU A 162 -9.35 -1.71 -9.94
N ASP A 163 -8.23 -2.24 -10.48
CA ASP A 163 -7.07 -2.63 -9.68
C ASP A 163 -6.40 -1.43 -8.99
N VAL A 164 -6.35 -0.25 -9.63
CA VAL A 164 -5.88 0.99 -8.97
C VAL A 164 -6.81 1.44 -7.86
N LEU A 165 -8.13 1.37 -8.07
CA LEU A 165 -9.10 1.71 -7.03
C LEU A 165 -9.03 0.75 -5.84
N ARG A 166 -8.78 -0.55 -6.09
CA ARG A 166 -8.55 -1.52 -5.02
C ARG A 166 -7.23 -1.25 -4.29
N SER A 167 -6.17 -0.93 -5.03
CA SER A 167 -4.87 -0.59 -4.47
C SER A 167 -4.91 0.71 -3.65
N SER A 168 -5.68 1.72 -4.07
CA SER A 168 -5.82 2.96 -3.29
C SER A 168 -6.47 2.71 -1.93
N SER A 169 -7.44 1.78 -1.86
CA SER A 169 -8.03 1.35 -0.58
C SER A 169 -7.05 0.56 0.30
N SER A 170 -6.18 -0.27 -0.29
CA SER A 170 -5.15 -0.98 0.48
C SER A 170 -4.11 -0.01 1.02
N VAL A 171 -3.83 1.10 0.34
CA VAL A 171 -2.83 2.11 0.73
C VAL A 171 -3.31 3.01 1.86
N LEU A 172 -4.61 3.30 1.91
CA LEU A 172 -5.22 3.88 3.11
C LEU A 172 -5.12 2.93 4.32
N ALA A 173 -4.90 1.63 4.09
CA ALA A 173 -4.77 0.61 5.12
C ALA A 173 -3.32 0.12 5.38
N SER A 174 -2.38 0.28 4.44
CA SER A 174 -1.03 -0.30 4.50
C SER A 174 0.05 0.75 4.73
N GLN A 175 0.88 0.49 5.75
CA GLN A 175 1.86 1.38 6.35
C GLN A 175 3.14 1.61 5.53
N SER A 176 3.15 1.44 4.19
CA SER A 176 4.38 1.69 3.42
C SER A 176 4.18 2.42 2.10
N LEU A 177 4.91 3.52 1.98
CA LEU A 177 4.94 4.44 0.86
C LEU A 177 5.42 3.77 -0.45
N SER A 178 6.33 2.79 -0.35
CA SER A 178 6.90 2.05 -1.49
C SER A 178 5.94 1.08 -2.18
N GLN A 179 5.02 0.47 -1.42
CA GLN A 179 4.01 -0.45 -1.96
C GLN A 179 3.00 0.31 -2.83
N PHE A 180 2.61 1.51 -2.40
CA PHE A 180 1.73 2.38 -3.18
C PHE A 180 2.32 2.72 -4.54
N GLY A 181 3.54 3.26 -4.57
CA GLY A 181 4.16 3.66 -5.83
C GLY A 181 4.31 2.50 -6.78
N SER A 182 4.73 1.33 -6.28
CA SER A 182 4.89 0.13 -7.11
C SER A 182 3.57 -0.31 -7.74
N ALA A 183 2.46 -0.32 -6.98
CA ALA A 183 1.13 -0.69 -7.49
C ALA A 183 0.63 0.30 -8.55
N VAL A 184 0.77 1.59 -8.27
CA VAL A 184 0.33 2.70 -9.12
C VAL A 184 1.13 2.70 -10.43
N LEU A 185 2.46 2.53 -10.38
CA LEU A 185 3.31 2.39 -11.57
C LEU A 185 2.93 1.20 -12.43
N LYS A 186 2.78 0.01 -11.83
CA LYS A 186 2.38 -1.22 -12.54
C LYS A 186 1.09 -1.01 -13.32
N GLN A 187 0.14 -0.27 -12.74
CA GLN A 187 -1.13 -0.03 -13.40
C GLN A 187 -1.02 0.91 -14.60
N THR A 188 -0.26 1.99 -14.48
CA THR A 188 -0.06 2.90 -15.62
C THR A 188 0.59 2.23 -16.79
N LEU A 189 1.52 1.31 -16.54
CA LEU A 189 2.11 0.51 -17.61
C LEU A 189 1.09 -0.40 -18.28
N THR A 190 0.20 -1.01 -17.50
CA THR A 190 -0.87 -1.86 -18.03
C THR A 190 -1.85 -1.03 -18.88
N LEU A 191 -2.24 0.16 -18.44
CA LEU A 191 -3.12 1.08 -19.18
C LEU A 191 -2.48 1.55 -20.49
N LEU A 192 -1.17 1.80 -20.48
CA LEU A 192 -0.42 2.20 -21.67
C LEU A 192 -0.03 1.03 -22.57
N ASN A 193 -0.39 -0.21 -22.17
CA ASN A 193 -0.01 -1.46 -22.82
C ASN A 193 1.51 -1.59 -23.00
N LEU A 194 2.26 -1.19 -21.97
CA LEU A 194 3.71 -1.27 -21.90
C LEU A 194 4.11 -2.49 -21.05
N ASP A 195 4.53 -3.58 -21.67
CA ASP A 195 5.06 -4.77 -20.99
C ASP A 195 6.55 -4.59 -20.63
N ASN A 196 6.89 -3.57 -19.84
CA ASN A 196 8.28 -3.15 -19.61
C ASN A 196 8.66 -2.96 -18.13
N SER A 197 9.95 -3.05 -17.84
CA SER A 197 10.54 -2.73 -16.54
C SER A 197 10.59 -1.22 -16.32
N VAL A 198 10.07 -0.77 -15.17
CA VAL A 198 9.98 0.63 -14.78
C VAL A 198 10.50 0.83 -13.39
N LEU A 199 11.22 1.94 -13.22
CA LEU A 199 11.82 2.33 -11.96
C LEU A 199 11.41 3.78 -11.69
N TYR A 200 10.73 3.97 -10.57
CA TYR A 200 10.35 5.28 -10.09
C TYR A 200 11.22 5.66 -8.91
N LEU A 201 11.94 6.75 -9.11
CA LEU A 201 12.95 7.24 -8.22
C LEU A 201 12.48 8.60 -7.70
N SER A 202 12.59 8.82 -6.40
CA SER A 202 12.61 10.17 -5.85
C SER A 202 13.99 10.46 -5.36
N THR A 203 14.54 11.55 -5.83
CA THR A 203 15.77 12.10 -5.26
C THR A 203 15.34 13.09 -4.20
N GLN A 204 15.68 12.77 -2.95
CA GLN A 204 15.51 13.70 -1.85
C GLN A 204 16.84 14.36 -1.55
N HIS A 205 16.78 15.69 -1.60
CA HIS A 205 17.52 16.56 -0.73
C HIS A 205 19.03 16.53 -0.97
N THR A 206 19.53 17.56 -1.65
CA THR A 206 20.87 18.08 -1.37
C THR A 206 20.74 18.87 -0.07
N ASP A 207 21.31 18.39 1.02
CA ASP A 207 21.28 19.14 2.28
C ASP A 207 22.12 20.43 2.19
N LEU A 208 22.07 21.25 3.25
CA LEU A 208 22.88 22.47 3.35
C LEU A 208 24.40 22.21 3.21
N TYR A 209 24.83 20.95 3.28
CA TYR A 209 26.21 20.50 3.17
C TYR A 209 26.55 19.82 1.83
N GLY A 210 25.57 19.67 0.93
CA GLY A 210 25.76 19.10 -0.40
C GLY A 210 25.47 17.60 -0.53
N ASP A 211 25.06 16.92 0.54
CA ASP A 211 24.80 15.48 0.50
C ASP A 211 23.46 15.20 -0.18
N THR A 212 23.49 14.42 -1.27
CA THR A 212 22.30 14.07 -2.06
C THR A 212 21.91 12.62 -1.82
N THR A 213 20.68 12.38 -1.35
CA THR A 213 20.17 11.02 -1.15
C THR A 213 19.18 10.61 -2.23
N MET A 214 19.38 9.45 -2.85
CA MET A 214 18.43 8.87 -3.80
C MET A 214 17.62 7.76 -3.12
N THR A 215 16.30 7.85 -3.21
CA THR A 215 15.36 6.89 -2.65
C THR A 215 14.54 6.27 -3.77
N VAL A 216 14.55 4.93 -3.85
CA VAL A 216 13.69 4.21 -4.79
C VAL A 216 12.28 4.16 -4.22
N LEU A 217 11.33 4.77 -4.93
CA LEU A 217 9.93 4.86 -4.49
C LEU A 217 9.06 3.71 -4.99
N GLY A 218 9.44 3.09 -6.11
CA GLY A 218 8.74 1.92 -6.64
C GLY A 218 9.43 1.36 -7.85
N ALA A 219 9.26 0.06 -8.08
CA ALA A 219 9.84 -0.63 -9.23
C ALA A 219 8.88 -1.70 -9.75
N SER A 220 8.99 -2.02 -11.03
CA SER A 220 8.21 -3.03 -11.74
C SER A 220 9.10 -3.83 -12.70
N GLY A 221 8.68 -5.06 -13.01
CA GLY A 221 9.44 -6.00 -13.85
C GLY A 221 10.70 -6.51 -13.15
N ASP A 222 11.82 -6.54 -13.88
CA ASP A 222 13.09 -7.07 -13.37
C ASP A 222 13.74 -6.21 -12.27
N LEU A 223 13.19 -5.02 -12.01
CA LEU A 223 13.74 -4.04 -11.07
C LEU A 223 13.08 -4.07 -9.69
N VAL A 224 12.07 -4.92 -9.47
CA VAL A 224 11.30 -5.01 -8.19
C VAL A 224 12.20 -5.26 -6.97
N GLY A 225 13.28 -6.04 -7.13
CA GLY A 225 14.23 -6.34 -6.05
C GLY A 225 14.99 -5.13 -5.50
N LEU A 226 14.94 -3.96 -6.16
CA LEU A 226 15.57 -2.72 -5.68
C LEU A 226 14.76 -2.03 -4.57
N CYS A 227 13.53 -2.46 -4.31
CA CYS A 227 12.66 -1.89 -3.27
C CYS A 227 12.74 -2.62 -1.92
N GLU A 228 13.55 -3.69 -1.79
CA GLU A 228 13.66 -4.48 -0.56
C GLU A 228 14.64 -3.86 0.46
N PRO A 229 14.27 -3.78 1.75
CA PRO A 229 15.18 -3.31 2.80
C PRO A 229 16.43 -4.19 2.90
N GLY A 230 17.62 -3.59 2.83
CA GLY A 230 18.90 -4.30 3.02
C GLY A 230 19.58 -4.82 1.75
N ILE A 231 18.91 -4.77 0.59
CA ILE A 231 19.59 -4.90 -0.71
C ILE A 231 20.22 -3.55 -1.04
N SER A 232 21.48 -3.56 -1.49
CA SER A 232 22.23 -2.35 -1.86
C SER A 232 21.34 -1.38 -2.64
N LYS A 233 21.07 -0.19 -2.08
CA LYS A 233 20.35 0.96 -2.68
C LYS A 233 20.93 1.45 -4.03
N LYS A 234 21.94 0.77 -4.58
CA LYS A 234 22.63 1.17 -5.79
C LYS A 234 21.85 0.73 -7.01
N ILE A 235 21.26 1.72 -7.64
CA ILE A 235 20.76 1.67 -9.01
C ILE A 235 21.92 1.21 -9.92
N PRO A 236 21.68 0.41 -10.98
CA PRO A 236 22.70 0.10 -11.97
C PRO A 236 23.42 1.35 -12.49
N GLU A 237 24.74 1.29 -12.63
CA GLU A 237 25.60 2.43 -12.99
C GLU A 237 25.17 3.11 -14.31
N SER A 238 24.71 2.31 -15.29
CA SER A 238 24.19 2.80 -16.56
C SER A 238 22.92 3.66 -16.45
N ILE A 239 22.08 3.38 -15.44
CA ILE A 239 20.89 4.18 -15.15
C ILE A 239 21.31 5.43 -14.37
N GLU A 240 22.22 5.30 -13.41
CA GLU A 240 22.70 6.41 -12.58
C GLU A 240 23.33 7.54 -13.40
N GLU A 241 24.19 7.22 -14.39
CA GLU A 241 24.78 8.21 -15.28
C GLU A 241 23.72 9.02 -16.05
N LYS A 242 22.71 8.32 -16.60
CA LYS A 242 21.64 8.96 -17.36
C LYS A 242 20.71 9.80 -16.48
N VAL A 243 20.45 9.34 -15.25
CA VAL A 243 19.68 10.11 -14.27
C VAL A 243 20.44 11.39 -13.87
N LYS A 244 21.75 11.32 -13.66
CA LYS A 244 22.58 12.51 -13.38
C LYS A 244 22.53 13.53 -14.52
N GLU A 245 22.59 13.07 -15.77
CA GLU A 245 22.46 13.93 -16.96
C GLU A 245 21.10 14.65 -16.98
N VAL A 246 20.01 13.92 -16.72
CA VAL A 246 18.65 14.48 -16.66
C VAL A 246 18.49 15.49 -15.52
N LEU A 247 19.05 15.20 -14.34
CA LEU A 247 19.01 16.10 -13.19
C LEU A 247 19.81 17.40 -13.46
N ALA A 248 20.94 17.31 -14.15
CA ALA A 248 21.72 18.48 -14.55
C ALA A 248 20.98 19.35 -15.58
N ASN A 249 20.33 18.72 -16.56
CA ASN A 249 19.63 19.40 -17.64
C ASN A 249 18.21 19.87 -17.27
N LYS A 250 17.62 19.32 -16.21
CA LYS A 250 16.25 19.61 -15.72
C LYS A 250 15.17 19.42 -16.80
N THR A 251 15.34 18.43 -17.68
CA THR A 251 14.41 18.14 -18.79
C THR A 251 14.21 16.65 -18.99
N HIS A 252 13.08 16.26 -19.58
CA HIS A 252 12.83 14.86 -19.93
C HIS A 252 13.83 14.36 -20.99
N TYR A 253 14.21 13.09 -20.92
CA TYR A 253 15.03 12.40 -21.90
C TYR A 253 14.24 11.27 -22.58
N GLN A 254 14.41 11.10 -23.89
CA GLN A 254 13.77 10.03 -24.64
C GLN A 254 14.69 9.52 -25.76
N SER A 255 14.82 8.20 -25.87
CA SER A 255 15.39 7.46 -27.00
C SER A 255 14.37 6.41 -27.51
N GLU A 256 14.77 5.56 -28.46
CA GLU A 256 13.92 4.47 -28.98
C GLU A 256 13.58 3.42 -27.92
N ASP A 257 14.49 3.20 -26.96
CA ASP A 257 14.47 2.14 -25.96
C ASP A 257 14.38 2.64 -24.51
N LEU A 258 14.33 3.96 -24.31
CA LEU A 258 14.37 4.56 -22.97
C LEU A 258 13.58 5.87 -22.89
N PHE A 259 12.86 6.05 -21.80
CA PHE A 259 12.30 7.33 -21.39
C PHE A 259 12.69 7.63 -19.94
N ILE A 260 13.15 8.85 -19.69
CA ILE A 260 13.41 9.38 -18.35
C ILE A 260 12.64 10.69 -18.18
N GLY A 261 11.66 10.69 -17.29
CA GLY A 261 10.88 11.86 -16.94
C GLY A 261 11.44 12.59 -15.74
N TYR A 262 11.66 13.91 -15.84
CA TYR A 262 12.01 14.80 -14.73
C TYR A 262 10.78 15.57 -14.23
N TYR A 263 10.46 15.43 -12.93
CA TYR A 263 9.31 16.06 -12.30
C TYR A 263 9.75 16.81 -11.03
N PRO A 264 9.93 18.14 -11.09
CA PRO A 264 10.29 18.92 -9.92
C PRO A 264 9.10 19.04 -8.98
N THR A 265 9.33 18.85 -7.69
CA THR A 265 8.31 19.00 -6.63
C THR A 265 8.86 19.93 -5.55
N GLY A 266 8.90 21.23 -5.83
CA GLY A 266 9.52 22.25 -4.99
C GLY A 266 10.94 22.64 -5.43
N GLU A 267 11.65 23.40 -4.60
CA GLU A 267 12.99 23.92 -4.95
C GLU A 267 14.12 22.90 -4.85
N SER A 268 13.97 21.90 -3.96
CA SER A 268 15.05 20.95 -3.60
C SER A 268 14.71 19.47 -3.83
N THR A 269 13.47 19.15 -4.21
CA THR A 269 13.03 17.75 -4.42
C THR A 269 12.73 17.51 -5.89
N HIS A 270 13.33 16.45 -6.43
CA HIS A 270 13.19 16.09 -7.84
C HIS A 270 12.81 14.62 -7.95
N ASN A 271 11.81 14.32 -8.78
CA ASN A 271 11.37 12.97 -9.03
C ASN A 271 11.73 12.56 -10.45
N ILE A 272 12.16 11.32 -10.58
CA ILE A 272 12.63 10.74 -11.83
C ILE A 272 11.85 9.47 -12.11
N LEU A 273 11.19 9.42 -13.26
CA LEU A 273 10.59 8.19 -13.77
C LEU A 273 11.50 7.61 -14.84
N TYR A 274 12.06 6.43 -14.61
CA TYR A 274 12.81 5.66 -15.59
C TYR A 274 11.93 4.56 -16.18
N VAL A 275 11.80 4.52 -17.51
CA VAL A 275 11.00 3.54 -18.24
C VAL A 275 11.83 2.96 -19.38
N LYS A 276 12.12 1.66 -19.32
CA LYS A 276 12.66 0.96 -20.48
C LYS A 276 11.55 0.77 -21.51
N LEU A 277 11.85 0.96 -22.78
CA LEU A 277 10.89 0.88 -23.89
C LEU A 277 11.29 -0.22 -24.87
N ASN A 278 10.29 -0.93 -25.41
CA ASN A 278 10.47 -1.83 -26.56
C ASN A 278 10.19 -1.10 -27.90
N SER A 279 9.50 0.04 -27.83
CA SER A 279 9.17 0.92 -28.95
C SER A 279 9.00 2.35 -28.44
N PRO A 280 9.28 3.39 -29.26
CA PRO A 280 9.10 4.77 -28.85
C PRO A 280 7.65 5.06 -28.45
N LEU A 281 7.47 5.86 -27.40
CA LEU A 281 6.16 6.31 -26.92
C LEU A 281 5.52 7.27 -27.94
N ASP A 282 4.24 7.06 -28.24
CA ASP A 282 3.44 8.05 -28.95
C ASP A 282 3.12 9.28 -28.07
N ALA A 283 2.60 10.34 -28.69
CA ALA A 283 2.32 11.59 -27.99
C ALA A 283 1.29 11.46 -26.85
N LEU A 284 0.30 10.57 -26.99
CA LEU A 284 -0.73 10.33 -25.98
C LEU A 284 -0.18 9.50 -24.82
N GLN A 285 0.56 8.43 -25.13
CA GLN A 285 1.24 7.60 -24.15
C GLN A 285 2.21 8.41 -23.31
N ARG A 286 3.03 9.26 -23.96
CA ARG A 286 3.95 10.16 -23.28
C ARG A 286 3.22 11.12 -22.34
N LYS A 287 2.20 11.84 -22.84
CA LYS A 287 1.44 12.79 -22.04
C LYS A 287 0.76 12.12 -20.83
N THR A 288 0.24 10.91 -21.03
CA THR A 288 -0.43 10.14 -19.97
C THR A 288 0.58 9.69 -18.91
N LEU A 289 1.74 9.20 -19.33
CA LEU A 289 2.83 8.80 -18.45
C LEU A 289 3.35 9.99 -17.63
N GLU A 290 3.50 11.16 -18.25
CA GLU A 290 3.91 12.40 -17.59
C GLU A 290 2.92 12.86 -16.53
N MET A 291 1.62 12.92 -16.85
CA MET A 291 0.59 13.30 -15.87
C MET A 291 0.56 12.33 -14.68
N PHE A 292 0.70 11.04 -14.95
CA PHE A 292 0.69 10.04 -13.91
C PHE A 292 1.91 10.14 -13.00
N ALA A 293 3.11 10.20 -13.57
CA ALA A 293 4.35 10.33 -12.82
C ALA A 293 4.38 11.59 -11.95
N SER A 294 3.81 12.69 -12.43
CA SER A 294 3.66 13.93 -11.67
C SER A 294 2.68 13.78 -10.49
N ASN A 295 1.53 13.14 -10.69
CA ASN A 295 0.58 12.91 -9.60
C ASN A 295 1.15 11.98 -8.52
N VAL A 296 1.87 10.93 -8.93
CA VAL A 296 2.59 10.06 -8.01
C VAL A 296 3.60 10.87 -7.19
N ALA A 297 4.38 11.74 -7.84
CA ALA A 297 5.41 12.55 -7.18
C ALA A 297 4.82 13.40 -6.05
N ILE A 298 3.68 14.04 -6.31
CA ILE A 298 2.97 14.89 -5.35
C ILE A 298 2.44 14.07 -4.18
N ILE A 299 1.82 12.92 -4.44
CA ILE A 299 1.28 12.06 -3.36
C ILE A 299 2.42 11.56 -2.47
N PHE A 300 3.53 11.15 -3.07
CA PHE A 300 4.71 10.72 -2.33
C PHE A 300 5.28 11.85 -1.47
N GLN A 301 5.45 13.04 -2.02
CA GLN A 301 5.92 14.21 -1.26
C GLN A 301 5.03 14.49 -0.04
N ASN A 302 3.71 14.47 -0.21
CA ASN A 302 2.77 14.71 0.89
C ASN A 302 2.88 13.64 2.00
N LEU A 303 3.09 12.38 1.62
CA LEU A 303 3.23 11.29 2.58
C LEU A 303 4.57 11.35 3.31
N THR A 304 5.68 11.59 2.61
CA THR A 304 6.99 11.78 3.27
C THR A 304 6.97 13.00 4.17
N GLN A 305 6.38 14.11 3.75
CA GLN A 305 6.25 15.30 4.60
C GLN A 305 5.42 15.01 5.86
N LYS A 306 4.38 14.17 5.76
CA LYS A 306 3.61 13.73 6.93
C LYS A 306 4.45 12.89 7.89
N GLU A 307 5.25 11.96 7.37
CA GLU A 307 6.19 11.15 8.17
C GLU A 307 7.26 12.03 8.83
N ASP A 308 7.86 12.97 8.08
CA ASP A 308 8.85 13.92 8.60
C ASP A 308 8.26 14.79 9.72
N ILE A 309 7.03 15.28 9.56
CA ILE A 309 6.34 16.04 10.62
C ILE A 309 6.12 15.17 11.86
N GLN A 310 5.70 13.91 11.69
CA GLN A 310 5.51 12.99 12.81
C GLN A 310 6.84 12.67 13.53
N GLN A 311 7.90 12.43 12.77
CA GLN A 311 9.23 12.17 13.32
C GLN A 311 9.81 13.41 14.03
N THR A 312 9.67 14.60 13.43
CA THR A 312 10.06 15.87 14.05
C THR A 312 9.29 16.10 15.35
N GLN A 313 7.97 15.86 15.37
CA GLN A 313 7.16 15.97 16.60
C GLN A 313 7.63 15.01 17.68
N LYS A 314 7.94 13.76 17.32
CA LYS A 314 8.50 12.77 18.24
C LYS A 314 9.82 13.25 18.82
N GLU A 315 10.74 13.72 17.99
CA GLU A 315 12.04 14.24 18.43
C GLU A 315 11.90 15.44 19.38
N LEU A 316 10.99 16.38 19.07
CA LEU A 316 10.73 17.52 19.95
C LEU A 316 10.16 17.10 21.32
N ILE A 317 9.25 16.11 21.35
CA ILE A 317 8.72 15.57 22.60
C ILE A 317 9.85 14.92 23.42
N MET A 318 10.72 14.13 22.78
CA MET A 318 11.86 13.51 23.44
C MET A 318 12.81 14.57 24.01
N VAL A 319 13.22 15.55 23.20
CA VAL A 319 14.14 16.63 23.63
C VAL A 319 13.56 17.44 24.79
N LEU A 320 12.27 17.77 24.76
CA LEU A 320 11.61 18.48 25.86
C LEU A 320 11.58 17.65 27.13
N SER A 321 11.29 16.36 27.01
CA SER A 321 11.23 15.44 28.16
C SER A 321 12.63 15.27 28.77
N ASP A 322 13.64 15.03 27.95
CA ASP A 322 15.04 14.91 28.38
C ASP A 322 15.55 16.19 29.06
N ALA A 323 15.15 17.37 28.58
CA ALA A 323 15.52 18.65 29.21
C ALA A 323 14.94 18.79 30.63
N ILE A 324 13.74 18.25 30.87
CA ILE A 324 13.09 18.28 32.18
C ILE A 324 13.76 17.28 33.12
N GLU A 325 14.11 16.09 32.63
CA GLU A 325 14.85 15.08 33.39
C GLU A 325 16.26 15.53 33.78
N MET A 326 16.98 16.16 32.84
CA MET A 326 18.31 16.70 33.11
C MET A 326 18.27 17.78 34.19
N ARG A 327 17.18 18.55 34.27
CA ARG A 327 16.94 19.47 35.38
C ARG A 327 16.65 18.74 36.69
N SER A 328 16.05 17.56 36.67
CA SER A 328 15.78 16.74 37.87
C SER A 328 16.98 15.88 38.32
N LYS A 329 18.08 15.89 37.55
CA LYS A 329 19.23 14.98 37.69
C LYS A 329 18.83 13.50 37.59
N GLU A 330 17.76 13.24 36.85
CA GLU A 330 17.32 11.89 36.49
C GLU A 330 17.99 11.49 35.15
N THR A 331 18.20 10.20 34.97
CA THR A 331 18.99 9.63 33.86
C THR A 331 18.20 9.67 32.55
N GLY A 332 18.83 10.08 31.44
CA GLY A 332 18.15 10.26 30.14
C GLY A 332 17.48 8.99 29.56
N GLY A 333 17.85 7.80 30.03
CA GLY A 333 17.19 6.54 29.64
C GLY A 333 15.76 6.40 30.17
N HIS A 334 15.38 7.11 31.24
CA HIS A 334 14.09 6.95 31.93
C HIS A 334 12.89 7.19 31.00
N VAL A 335 12.87 8.33 30.30
CA VAL A 335 11.74 8.72 29.42
C VAL A 335 11.51 7.66 28.34
N LYS A 336 12.58 7.20 27.68
CA LYS A 336 12.47 6.17 26.64
C LYS A 336 11.91 4.86 27.19
N ARG A 337 12.37 4.43 28.37
CA ARG A 337 11.88 3.21 29.03
C ARG A 337 10.41 3.32 29.41
N VAL A 338 9.99 4.44 29.99
CA VAL A 338 8.59 4.72 30.31
C VAL A 338 7.70 4.60 29.07
N ILE A 339 8.11 5.21 27.97
CA ILE A 339 7.39 5.15 26.69
C ILE A 339 7.19 3.69 26.24
N LEU A 340 8.28 2.90 26.24
CA LEU A 340 8.24 1.51 25.80
C LEU A 340 7.45 0.60 26.75
N MET A 341 7.55 0.83 28.06
CA MET A 341 6.82 0.05 29.06
C MET A 341 5.32 0.35 29.05
N THR A 342 4.92 1.62 28.91
CA THR A 342 3.50 1.99 28.82
C THR A 342 2.86 1.49 27.52
N GLU A 343 3.58 1.54 26.39
CA GLU A 343 3.20 0.93 25.12
C GLU A 343 2.97 -0.58 25.30
N PHE A 344 3.97 -1.29 25.83
CA PHE A 344 3.91 -2.73 26.05
C PHE A 344 2.75 -3.17 26.95
N LEU A 345 2.54 -2.48 28.09
CA LEU A 345 1.42 -2.81 28.98
C LEU A 345 0.07 -2.54 28.31
N SER A 346 -0.04 -1.47 27.53
CA SER A 346 -1.28 -1.13 26.81
C SER A 346 -1.63 -2.18 25.76
N GLU A 347 -0.64 -2.77 25.09
CA GLU A 347 -0.82 -3.92 24.20
C GLU A 347 -1.34 -5.16 24.95
N LYS A 348 -0.77 -5.44 26.14
CA LYS A 348 -1.18 -6.58 26.98
C LYS A 348 -2.55 -6.39 27.62
N LEU A 349 -2.99 -5.16 27.77
CA LEU A 349 -4.34 -4.79 28.19
C LEU A 349 -5.34 -4.83 27.02
N HIS A 350 -4.91 -5.16 25.79
CA HIS A 350 -5.74 -5.21 24.58
C HIS A 350 -6.44 -3.88 24.26
N LEU A 351 -5.76 -2.76 24.50
CA LEU A 351 -6.28 -1.43 24.19
C LEU A 351 -6.23 -1.14 22.68
N SER A 352 -6.98 -0.13 22.23
CA SER A 352 -7.03 0.23 20.82
C SER A 352 -5.68 0.74 20.32
N LYS A 353 -5.40 0.55 19.03
CA LYS A 353 -4.19 1.08 18.38
C LYS A 353 -4.02 2.58 18.59
N GLU A 354 -5.11 3.34 18.52
CA GLU A 354 -5.11 4.78 18.78
C GLU A 354 -4.70 5.12 20.23
N PHE A 355 -5.17 4.35 21.22
CA PHE A 355 -4.76 4.54 22.61
C PHE A 355 -3.27 4.25 22.78
N ILE A 356 -2.78 3.14 22.24
CA ILE A 356 -1.37 2.72 22.31
C ILE A 356 -0.46 3.76 21.64
N GLU A 357 -0.81 4.23 20.44
CA GLU A 357 -0.05 5.28 19.75
C GLU A 357 -0.06 6.62 20.51
N THR A 358 -1.15 6.94 21.21
CA THR A 358 -1.27 8.18 21.99
C THR A 358 -0.47 8.11 23.29
N ILE A 359 -0.62 7.04 24.08
CA ILE A 359 0.04 6.89 25.39
C ILE A 359 1.56 6.83 25.23
N ARG A 360 2.04 6.24 24.13
CA ARG A 360 3.46 6.21 23.76
C ARG A 360 4.12 7.58 23.81
N TYR A 361 3.45 8.63 23.35
CA TYR A 361 4.00 9.99 23.38
C TYR A 361 3.56 10.78 24.60
N ALA A 362 2.35 10.55 25.08
CA ALA A 362 1.81 11.26 26.23
C ALA A 362 2.53 10.90 27.55
N ALA A 363 2.99 9.67 27.70
CA ALA A 363 3.70 9.20 28.91
C ALA A 363 5.01 9.95 29.15
N ALA A 364 5.69 10.40 28.08
CA ALA A 364 6.91 11.21 28.17
C ALA A 364 6.67 12.54 28.92
N LEU A 365 5.43 13.03 28.91
CA LEU A 365 5.05 14.33 29.48
C LEU A 365 4.59 14.26 30.94
N HIS A 366 4.60 13.08 31.58
CA HIS A 366 4.05 12.90 32.93
C HIS A 366 4.64 13.88 33.94
N ASP A 367 5.94 14.16 33.83
CA ASP A 367 6.68 15.04 34.74
C ASP A 367 6.94 16.45 34.19
N VAL A 368 6.26 16.85 33.12
CA VAL A 368 6.48 18.17 32.49
C VAL A 368 6.30 19.34 33.47
N GLY A 369 5.44 19.17 34.48
CA GLY A 369 5.19 20.17 35.52
C GLY A 369 6.37 20.43 36.46
N LYS A 370 7.39 19.54 36.51
CA LYS A 370 8.61 19.76 37.30
C LYS A 370 9.33 21.05 36.90
N ILE A 371 9.13 21.56 35.68
CA ILE A 371 9.66 22.86 35.22
C ILE A 371 9.31 24.02 36.17
N SER A 372 8.17 23.93 36.85
CA SER A 372 7.69 24.98 37.74
C SER A 372 8.13 24.80 39.20
N ILE A 373 8.77 23.67 39.54
CA ILE A 373 9.26 23.38 40.90
C ILE A 373 10.57 24.14 41.14
N PRO A 374 10.73 24.84 42.29
CA PRO A 374 11.97 25.51 42.64
C PRO A 374 13.17 24.56 42.72
N GLU A 375 14.33 24.99 42.23
CA GLU A 375 15.56 24.18 42.24
C GLU A 375 16.00 23.79 43.66
N THR A 376 15.77 24.66 44.64
CA THR A 376 16.08 24.39 46.05
C THR A 376 15.33 23.17 46.60
N ILE A 377 14.16 22.87 46.05
CA ILE A 377 13.35 21.69 46.40
C ILE A 377 13.75 20.51 45.50
N LEU A 378 13.81 20.73 44.19
CA LEU A 378 14.09 19.68 43.21
C LEU A 378 15.48 19.04 43.41
N HIS A 379 16.48 19.81 43.84
CA HIS A 379 17.86 19.34 44.04
C HIS A 379 18.22 19.10 45.50
N LYS A 380 17.24 19.16 46.43
CA LYS A 380 17.52 19.04 47.87
C LYS A 380 18.17 17.67 48.16
N PRO A 381 19.37 17.63 48.77
CA PRO A 381 20.01 16.38 49.09
C PRO A 381 19.43 15.76 50.37
N GLY A 382 18.36 14.98 50.22
CA GLY A 382 17.69 14.29 51.31
C GLY A 382 16.18 14.25 51.18
N LYS A 383 15.49 14.00 52.29
CA LYS A 383 14.02 14.06 52.32
C LYS A 383 13.56 15.52 52.31
N LEU A 384 12.46 15.77 51.57
CA LEU A 384 11.73 17.01 51.65
C LEU A 384 11.03 17.13 53.00
N ASP A 385 10.95 18.33 53.54
CA ASP A 385 10.09 18.62 54.68
C ASP A 385 8.61 18.69 54.25
N PRO A 386 7.65 18.75 55.19
CA PRO A 386 6.24 18.73 54.84
C PRO A 386 5.81 19.86 53.89
N ASP A 387 6.33 21.07 54.07
CA ASP A 387 5.94 22.23 53.24
C ASP A 387 6.55 22.13 51.84
N GLU A 388 7.81 21.71 51.75
CA GLU A 388 8.48 21.41 50.48
C GLU A 388 7.80 20.27 49.73
N TRP A 389 7.31 19.25 50.45
CA TRP A 389 6.55 18.15 49.87
C TRP A 389 5.22 18.62 49.28
N GLU A 390 4.49 19.51 49.98
CA GLU A 390 3.29 20.13 49.42
C GLU A 390 3.58 20.89 48.13
N ILE A 391 4.72 21.61 48.07
CA ILE A 391 5.15 22.29 46.84
C ILE A 391 5.52 21.27 45.75
N MET A 392 6.25 20.20 46.07
CA MET A 392 6.64 19.17 45.10
C MET A 392 5.41 18.52 44.44
N LYS A 393 4.37 18.18 45.21
CA LYS A 393 3.12 17.60 44.68
C LYS A 393 2.43 18.48 43.63
N THR A 394 2.70 19.80 43.61
CA THR A 394 2.08 20.71 42.64
C THR A 394 2.52 20.45 41.20
N HIS A 395 3.62 19.71 40.93
CA HIS A 395 4.04 19.42 39.57
C HIS A 395 2.94 18.69 38.78
N ALA A 396 2.16 17.82 39.42
CA ALA A 396 1.08 17.08 38.76
C ALA A 396 0.00 18.03 38.21
N GLN A 397 -0.52 18.93 39.06
CA GLN A 397 -1.51 19.92 38.63
C GLN A 397 -0.92 20.93 37.63
N ARG A 398 0.32 21.38 37.82
CA ARG A 398 0.97 22.32 36.90
C ARG A 398 1.27 21.70 35.53
N GLY A 399 1.60 20.41 35.48
CA GLY A 399 1.75 19.67 34.24
C GLY A 399 0.42 19.55 33.48
N TYR A 400 -0.68 19.29 34.20
CA TYR A 400 -2.02 19.38 33.64
C TYR A 400 -2.32 20.76 33.06
N ASP A 401 -2.12 21.83 33.86
CA ASP A 401 -2.43 23.20 33.45
C ASP A 401 -1.65 23.64 32.19
N LEU A 402 -0.42 23.17 32.04
CA LEU A 402 0.43 23.44 30.88
C LEU A 402 -0.12 22.81 29.59
N LEU A 403 -0.74 21.63 29.70
CA LEU A 403 -1.18 20.83 28.56
C LEU A 403 -2.69 20.96 28.25
N ALA A 404 -3.51 21.30 29.25
CA ALA A 404 -4.97 21.31 29.18
C ALA A 404 -5.55 22.31 28.17
N GLY A 405 -4.77 23.32 27.76
CA GLY A 405 -5.17 24.27 26.72
C GLY A 405 -5.09 23.74 25.28
N SER A 406 -4.52 22.55 25.07
CA SER A 406 -4.34 21.97 23.74
C SER A 406 -5.48 21.05 23.33
N ASP A 407 -5.92 21.18 22.08
CA ASP A 407 -6.94 20.29 21.51
C ASP A 407 -6.40 18.97 20.95
N ARG A 408 -5.07 18.79 20.94
CA ARG A 408 -4.40 17.61 20.37
C ARG A 408 -4.46 16.42 21.32
N ILE A 409 -4.74 15.24 20.78
CA ILE A 409 -5.00 14.02 21.57
C ILE A 409 -3.83 13.63 22.50
N VAL A 410 -2.59 13.75 22.02
CA VAL A 410 -1.37 13.50 22.83
C VAL A 410 -1.27 14.46 24.00
N ALA A 411 -1.58 15.74 23.80
CA ALA A 411 -1.55 16.73 24.87
C ALA A 411 -2.70 16.54 25.87
N LYS A 412 -3.90 16.16 25.40
CA LYS A 412 -5.04 15.82 26.27
C LYS A 412 -4.72 14.63 27.18
N MET A 413 -4.23 13.53 26.61
CA MET A 413 -3.81 12.37 27.39
C MET A 413 -2.61 12.71 28.29
N GLY A 414 -1.64 13.48 27.78
CA GLY A 414 -0.48 13.94 28.56
C GLY A 414 -0.89 14.78 29.78
N ALA A 415 -1.89 15.66 29.63
CA ALA A 415 -2.45 16.42 30.75
C ALA A 415 -3.04 15.49 31.82
N ILE A 416 -3.83 14.49 31.39
CA ILE A 416 -4.44 13.50 32.29
C ILE A 416 -3.36 12.69 33.01
N ILE A 417 -2.37 12.19 32.29
CA ILE A 417 -1.24 11.44 32.87
C ILE A 417 -0.49 12.32 33.87
N ALA A 418 -0.09 13.53 33.48
CA ALA A 418 0.61 14.45 34.37
C ALA A 418 -0.19 14.71 35.66
N LYS A 419 -1.50 14.86 35.55
CA LYS A 419 -2.37 15.04 36.72
C LYS A 419 -2.49 13.80 37.61
N THR A 420 -2.55 12.62 37.02
CA THR A 420 -3.06 11.41 37.71
C THR A 420 -2.05 10.30 37.95
N HIS A 421 -0.82 10.40 37.43
CA HIS A 421 0.20 9.35 37.61
C HIS A 421 0.66 9.13 39.07
N HIS A 422 0.33 10.06 39.97
CA HIS A 422 0.55 9.90 41.42
C HIS A 422 -0.73 9.62 42.22
N GLU A 423 -1.86 9.45 41.54
CA GLU A 423 -3.06 8.93 42.18
C GLU A 423 -2.85 7.47 42.58
N ARG A 424 -3.48 7.06 43.68
CA ARG A 424 -3.33 5.71 44.23
C ARG A 424 -4.66 5.00 44.20
N TRP A 425 -4.65 3.70 43.86
CA TRP A 425 -5.87 2.90 43.79
C TRP A 425 -6.74 2.98 45.06
N ASP A 426 -6.10 3.12 46.22
CA ASP A 426 -6.72 3.28 47.55
C ASP A 426 -7.25 4.69 47.87
N GLY A 427 -7.11 5.66 46.98
CA GLY A 427 -7.55 7.06 47.17
C GLY A 427 -6.62 7.91 48.03
N LYS A 428 -5.42 7.41 48.38
CA LYS A 428 -4.44 8.17 49.19
C LYS A 428 -3.40 8.91 48.35
N GLY A 429 -3.63 8.99 47.04
CA GLY A 429 -2.76 9.70 46.10
C GLY A 429 -3.00 11.21 46.09
N TYR A 430 -2.43 11.87 45.09
CA TYR A 430 -2.55 13.31 44.86
C TYR A 430 -2.61 13.59 43.34
N PRO A 431 -3.12 14.76 42.91
CA PRO A 431 -3.61 15.90 43.70
C PRO A 431 -5.07 15.79 44.18
N ASP A 432 -5.90 14.99 43.52
CA ASP A 432 -7.36 14.98 43.74
C ASP A 432 -7.81 13.85 44.68
N GLY A 433 -6.95 12.85 44.95
CA GLY A 433 -7.28 11.72 45.81
C GLY A 433 -8.27 10.76 45.14
N LEU A 434 -8.17 10.62 43.81
CA LEU A 434 -8.99 9.72 43.02
C LEU A 434 -8.71 8.26 43.45
N SER A 435 -9.75 7.42 43.41
CA SER A 435 -9.66 6.02 43.81
C SER A 435 -10.27 5.09 42.78
N LYS A 436 -9.70 3.89 42.66
CA LYS A 436 -10.15 2.81 41.77
C LYS A 436 -10.37 3.32 40.33
N ASP A 437 -11.54 3.03 39.76
CA ASP A 437 -11.92 3.37 38.40
C ASP A 437 -12.16 4.86 38.15
N ASN A 438 -12.18 5.70 39.20
CA ASN A 438 -12.17 7.15 39.03
C ASN A 438 -10.80 7.67 38.57
N ILE A 439 -9.75 6.86 38.68
CA ILE A 439 -8.43 7.17 38.13
C ILE A 439 -8.46 6.77 36.64
N PRO A 440 -8.21 7.71 35.71
CA PRO A 440 -8.09 7.42 34.29
C PRO A 440 -7.10 6.28 34.03
N LEU A 441 -7.38 5.45 33.01
CA LEU A 441 -6.60 4.24 32.75
C LEU A 441 -5.13 4.56 32.44
N GLU A 442 -4.89 5.60 31.63
CA GLU A 442 -3.56 6.10 31.31
C GLU A 442 -2.76 6.53 32.56
N GLY A 443 -3.42 7.10 33.57
CA GLY A 443 -2.82 7.44 34.86
C GLY A 443 -2.44 6.20 35.67
N ARG A 444 -3.33 5.18 35.68
CA ARG A 444 -3.06 3.90 36.36
C ARG A 444 -1.91 3.12 35.73
N ILE A 445 -1.81 3.12 34.39
CA ILE A 445 -0.69 2.51 33.65
C ILE A 445 0.61 3.27 33.97
N MET A 446 0.60 4.60 33.89
CA MET A 446 1.79 5.40 34.17
C MET A 446 2.28 5.23 35.61
N ALA A 447 1.38 5.22 36.61
CA ALA A 447 1.72 5.13 38.02
C ALA A 447 2.56 3.89 38.37
N ILE A 448 2.24 2.72 37.79
CA ILE A 448 3.01 1.51 38.02
C ILE A 448 4.32 1.49 37.23
N VAL A 449 4.32 2.01 35.98
CA VAL A 449 5.53 2.08 35.14
C VAL A 449 6.58 2.99 35.76
N ASP A 450 6.19 4.19 36.20
CA ASP A 450 7.08 5.15 36.85
C ASP A 450 7.76 4.54 38.08
N VAL A 451 6.97 3.92 38.97
CA VAL A 451 7.51 3.31 40.19
C VAL A 451 8.42 2.13 39.88
N VAL A 452 8.07 1.27 38.91
CA VAL A 452 8.92 0.14 38.53
C VAL A 452 10.25 0.63 37.95
N ASP A 453 10.23 1.61 37.05
CA ASP A 453 11.46 2.16 36.48
C ASP A 453 12.33 2.82 37.56
N ALA A 454 11.69 3.58 38.46
CA ALA A 454 12.34 4.23 39.59
C ALA A 454 13.00 3.26 40.58
N LEU A 455 12.34 2.14 40.92
CA LEU A 455 12.87 1.15 41.86
C LEU A 455 14.05 0.35 41.28
N LEU A 456 14.03 0.11 39.96
CA LEU A 456 15.09 -0.62 39.25
C LEU A 456 16.28 0.27 38.85
N SER A 457 16.15 1.60 38.92
CA SER A 457 17.23 2.54 38.63
C SER A 457 18.02 2.96 39.86
N LYS A 458 19.31 3.24 39.67
CA LYS A 458 20.19 3.77 40.71
C LYS A 458 19.86 5.24 40.96
N ARG A 459 19.60 5.61 42.22
CA ARG A 459 19.40 7.02 42.60
C ARG A 459 20.55 7.52 43.45
N CYS A 460 20.77 8.83 43.45
CA CYS A 460 21.81 9.50 44.25
C CYS A 460 21.81 9.13 45.75
N TYR A 461 20.68 8.68 46.30
CA TYR A 461 20.54 8.30 47.71
C TYR A 461 20.20 6.82 47.96
N LYS A 462 20.01 5.99 46.92
CA LYS A 462 19.63 4.57 47.06
C LYS A 462 20.14 3.70 45.91
N PRO A 463 20.65 2.48 46.19
CA PRO A 463 20.92 1.50 45.15
C PRO A 463 19.61 1.03 44.49
N ALA A 464 19.73 0.56 43.25
CA ALA A 464 18.64 -0.13 42.56
C ALA A 464 18.21 -1.37 43.35
N TRP A 465 16.91 -1.66 43.34
CA TRP A 465 16.36 -2.86 43.96
C TRP A 465 16.61 -4.07 43.07
N SER A 466 16.71 -5.25 43.68
CA SER A 466 16.65 -6.50 42.95
C SER A 466 15.26 -6.73 42.37
N GLU A 467 15.20 -7.50 41.29
CA GLU A 467 13.95 -7.90 40.66
C GLU A 467 12.96 -8.54 41.65
N GLU A 468 13.44 -9.40 42.56
CA GLU A 468 12.59 -10.05 43.56
C GLU A 468 12.00 -9.06 44.57
N GLU A 469 12.77 -8.04 44.97
CA GLU A 469 12.27 -6.97 45.84
C GLU A 469 11.19 -6.14 45.15
N VAL A 470 11.38 -5.81 43.87
CA VAL A 470 10.36 -5.07 43.08
C VAL A 470 9.10 -5.92 42.90
N LYS A 471 9.23 -7.20 42.52
CA LYS A 471 8.09 -8.13 42.40
C LYS A 471 7.34 -8.27 43.73
N ALA A 472 8.05 -8.38 44.86
CA ALA A 472 7.44 -8.43 46.18
C ALA A 472 6.68 -7.15 46.52
N TYR A 473 7.27 -5.98 46.24
CA TYR A 473 6.65 -4.68 46.45
C TYR A 473 5.36 -4.50 45.64
N LEU A 474 5.38 -4.88 44.36
CA LEU A 474 4.21 -4.83 43.50
C LEU A 474 3.08 -5.71 44.04
N ARG A 475 3.38 -6.94 44.47
CA ARG A 475 2.39 -7.85 45.07
C ARG A 475 1.78 -7.28 46.36
N GLU A 476 2.59 -6.68 47.23
CA GLU A 476 2.12 -6.09 48.49
C GLU A 476 1.24 -4.86 48.26
N ASN A 477 1.50 -4.10 47.20
CA ASN A 477 0.83 -2.83 46.87
C ASN A 477 -0.27 -2.95 45.81
N ALA A 478 -0.53 -4.16 45.29
CA ALA A 478 -1.68 -4.45 44.44
C ALA A 478 -2.99 -4.15 45.18
N GLY A 479 -3.87 -3.34 44.58
CA GLY A 479 -5.11 -2.89 45.21
C GLY A 479 -4.94 -1.85 46.32
N LYS A 480 -3.71 -1.38 46.56
CA LYS A 480 -3.41 -0.24 47.44
C LYS A 480 -2.89 0.92 46.61
N GLN A 481 -1.64 0.84 46.15
CA GLN A 481 -1.05 1.84 45.29
C GLN A 481 -1.49 1.65 43.85
N PHE A 482 -1.45 0.40 43.38
CA PHE A 482 -1.62 0.06 41.97
C PHE A 482 -2.94 -0.66 41.70
N ASP A 483 -3.45 -0.50 40.48
CA ASP A 483 -4.54 -1.30 39.95
C ASP A 483 -4.16 -2.80 40.01
N PRO A 484 -4.96 -3.68 40.63
CA PRO A 484 -4.67 -5.11 40.72
C PRO A 484 -4.50 -5.79 39.36
N LEU A 485 -5.29 -5.39 38.34
CA LEU A 485 -5.23 -5.99 37.02
C LEU A 485 -3.93 -5.62 36.30
N ILE A 486 -3.57 -4.35 36.31
CA ILE A 486 -2.32 -3.87 35.69
C ILE A 486 -1.11 -4.46 36.42
N THR A 487 -1.20 -4.58 37.75
CA THR A 487 -0.14 -5.22 38.56
C THR A 487 0.05 -6.68 38.19
N HIS A 488 -1.03 -7.42 37.95
CA HIS A 488 -0.96 -8.81 37.51
C HIS A 488 -0.22 -8.93 36.17
N ILE A 489 -0.59 -8.11 35.18
CA ILE A 489 0.03 -8.09 33.85
C ILE A 489 1.51 -7.69 33.92
N MET A 490 1.85 -6.67 34.73
CA MET A 490 3.22 -6.24 34.97
C MET A 490 4.08 -7.38 35.55
N LEU A 491 3.53 -8.13 36.50
CA LEU A 491 4.23 -9.26 37.13
C LEU A 491 4.38 -10.46 36.18
N GLU A 492 3.34 -10.77 35.40
CA GLU A 492 3.35 -11.87 34.42
C GLU A 492 4.41 -11.64 33.33
N HIS A 493 4.60 -10.39 32.91
CA HIS A 493 5.51 -10.02 31.83
C HIS A 493 6.76 -9.28 32.31
N PHE A 494 7.16 -9.45 33.56
CA PHE A 494 8.28 -8.71 34.15
C PHE A 494 9.62 -8.93 33.41
N ASP A 495 9.83 -10.13 32.87
CA ASP A 495 11.03 -10.45 32.06
C ASP A 495 11.13 -9.53 30.84
N LYS A 496 9.99 -9.21 30.19
CA LYS A 496 9.96 -8.29 29.06
C LYS A 496 10.24 -6.84 29.47
N ILE A 497 9.83 -6.45 30.68
CA ILE A 497 10.16 -5.15 31.26
C ILE A 497 11.67 -5.03 31.47
N GLN A 498 12.33 -6.09 31.95
CA GLN A 498 13.79 -6.13 32.06
C GLN A 498 14.49 -6.04 30.69
N GLU A 499 13.98 -6.72 29.66
CA GLU A 499 14.51 -6.58 28.30
C GLU A 499 14.41 -5.14 27.79
N ILE A 500 13.28 -4.46 28.01
CA ILE A 500 13.10 -3.05 27.64
C ILE A 500 14.13 -2.17 28.36
N ARG A 501 14.39 -2.42 29.65
CA ARG A 501 15.43 -1.69 30.39
C ARG A 501 16.83 -1.92 29.83
N ALA A 502 17.14 -3.15 29.43
CA ALA A 502 18.45 -3.50 28.89
C ALA A 502 18.72 -2.83 27.53
N LEU A 503 17.68 -2.50 26.76
CA LEU A 503 17.80 -1.78 25.49
C LEU A 503 18.13 -0.28 25.68
N GLU A 504 17.70 0.32 26.79
CA GLU A 504 17.91 1.74 27.08
C GLU A 504 18.54 1.91 28.49
N PRO A 505 19.83 1.57 28.65
CA PRO A 505 20.52 1.67 29.93
C PRO A 505 20.69 3.13 30.37
N ASP A 506 20.82 3.35 31.68
CA ASP A 506 21.23 4.64 32.23
C ASP A 506 22.69 4.93 31.82
N GLU A 507 22.98 6.14 31.35
CA GLU A 507 24.37 6.57 31.06
C GLU A 507 25.17 6.71 32.37
N GLU A 508 26.43 6.26 32.37
CA GLU A 508 27.32 6.19 33.56
C GLU A 508 27.77 7.55 34.11
#